data_AF-A0A7D8UHG2-F1
#
_entry.id   AF-A0A7D8UHG2-F1
#
_cell.length_a   1.000
_cell.length_b   1.000
_cell.length_c   1.000
_cell.angle_alpha   90.00
_cell.angle_beta   90.00
_cell.angle_gamma   90.00
#
_symmetry.space_group_name_H-M   'P 1'
#
loop_
_entity.id
_entity.type
_entity.pdbx_description
1 polymer ?
#
loop_
_entity_poly.entity_id
_entity_poly.type
_entity_poly.pdbx_seq_one_letter_code
_entity_poly.pdbx_strand_id
1 'polypeptide(L)'
;MNRATRCLMLCHFVLIAWLPVVAREPPAEPPTAPAAEDAFPPAGSVVEARSRARLLHETIHGTLQVMHRDFFDKNDAHAIPSASLEDVFHELSKDYQVELKWLIVDTDVVNVDHQPVDDFERSAVRGLKSGQRYVEATETDRYRFAGPIRLASQCLSCHVKDRTSNQDRTAGLLITMPLVLAPE
;
A
#
# COMPACT_ATOMS: atom_id res chain seq x y z
N MET A 1 38.35 105.24 9.67
CA MET A 1 39.00 103.97 10.08
C MET A 1 37.95 102.87 10.22
N ASN A 2 38.34 101.61 9.95
CA ASN A 2 37.89 100.33 10.55
C ASN A 2 36.90 100.43 11.74
N ARG A 3 35.93 99.53 12.01
CA ARG A 3 35.54 98.16 11.55
C ARG A 3 34.15 97.85 12.17
N ALA A 4 33.34 96.84 11.83
CA ALA A 4 33.38 95.76 10.82
C ALA A 4 31.95 95.26 10.47
N THR A 5 31.87 94.38 9.48
CA THR A 5 30.77 93.53 8.99
C THR A 5 30.00 92.71 10.05
N ARG A 6 28.69 92.48 9.84
CA ARG A 6 28.06 91.15 10.01
C ARG A 6 26.75 91.03 9.20
N CYS A 7 26.72 90.04 8.29
CA CYS A 7 25.59 89.74 7.43
C CYS A 7 24.67 88.73 8.14
N LEU A 8 23.36 88.98 8.18
CA LEU A 8 22.39 88.11 8.85
C LEU A 8 21.73 87.17 7.83
N MET A 9 22.23 85.93 7.73
CA MET A 9 21.70 84.92 6.82
C MET A 9 20.70 84.03 7.56
N LEU A 10 19.42 84.05 7.17
CA LEU A 10 18.39 83.19 7.76
C LEU A 10 18.56 81.73 7.28
N CYS A 11 18.89 80.83 8.20
CA CYS A 11 18.76 79.39 7.95
C CYS A 11 17.31 78.94 8.22
N HIS A 12 16.57 78.59 7.17
CA HIS A 12 15.32 77.84 7.32
C HIS A 12 15.63 76.36 7.63
N PHE A 13 15.34 75.92 8.85
CA PHE A 13 15.33 74.49 9.17
C PHE A 13 14.04 73.85 8.65
N VAL A 14 14.14 73.06 7.60
CA VAL A 14 13.04 72.20 7.14
C VAL A 14 13.02 70.94 8.00
N LEU A 15 12.01 70.82 8.87
CA LEU A 15 11.74 69.62 9.65
C LEU A 15 11.15 68.53 8.74
N ILE A 16 12.02 67.67 8.21
CA ILE A 16 11.60 66.44 7.52
C ILE A 16 11.19 65.42 8.60
N ALA A 17 9.89 65.25 8.79
CA ALA A 17 9.35 64.22 9.67
C ALA A 17 9.56 62.83 9.04
N TRP A 18 10.46 62.04 9.64
CA TRP A 18 10.64 60.63 9.29
C TRP A 18 9.45 59.81 9.82
N LEU A 19 8.45 59.59 8.99
CA LEU A 19 7.45 58.55 9.23
C LEU A 19 8.06 57.18 8.94
N PRO A 20 8.06 56.22 9.87
CA PRO A 20 8.51 54.87 9.58
C PRO A 20 7.52 54.23 8.61
N VAL A 21 7.97 53.93 7.40
CA VAL A 21 7.26 53.03 6.48
C VAL A 21 7.31 51.63 7.08
N VAL A 22 6.26 51.26 7.80
CA VAL A 22 6.02 49.87 8.18
C VAL A 22 5.70 49.11 6.91
N ALA A 23 6.68 48.36 6.39
CA ALA A 23 6.46 47.44 5.29
C ALA A 23 5.42 46.41 5.74
N ARG A 24 4.21 46.50 5.19
CA ARG A 24 3.17 45.51 5.43
C ARG A 24 3.54 44.25 4.66
N GLU A 25 4.06 43.27 5.37
CA GLU A 25 4.33 41.94 4.83
C GLU A 25 3.04 41.42 4.16
N PRO A 26 3.10 40.94 2.90
CA PRO A 26 1.93 40.39 2.25
C PRO A 26 1.43 39.19 3.06
N PRO A 27 0.10 38.97 3.15
CA PRO A 27 -0.43 37.83 3.90
C PRO A 27 0.18 36.54 3.34
N ALA A 28 0.73 35.72 4.24
CA ALA A 28 1.30 34.43 3.87
C ALA A 28 0.24 33.63 3.10
N GLU A 29 0.62 33.16 1.92
CA GLU A 29 -0.22 32.28 1.11
C GLU A 29 -0.53 31.03 1.94
N PRO A 30 -1.81 30.59 2.02
CA PRO A 30 -2.15 29.42 2.83
C PRO A 30 -1.33 28.22 2.33
N PRO A 31 -0.76 27.40 3.23
CA PRO A 31 0.15 26.33 2.82
C PRO A 31 -0.57 25.38 1.86
N THR A 32 -0.14 25.40 0.60
CA THR A 32 -0.60 24.48 -0.44
C THR A 32 -0.34 23.07 0.04
N ALA A 33 -1.39 22.28 0.25
CA ALA A 33 -1.25 20.93 0.78
C ALA A 33 -0.40 20.08 -0.18
N PRO A 34 0.77 19.55 0.23
CA PRO A 34 1.62 18.75 -0.63
C PRO A 34 1.09 17.30 -0.65
N ALA A 35 0.04 17.06 -1.43
CA ALA A 35 -0.62 15.76 -1.51
C ALA A 35 -1.40 15.55 -2.83
N ALA A 36 -0.67 15.30 -3.94
CA ALA A 36 -1.28 14.79 -5.18
C ALA A 36 -0.27 14.09 -6.12
N GLU A 37 0.92 14.66 -6.31
CA GLU A 37 1.80 14.27 -7.45
C GLU A 37 2.52 12.92 -7.28
N ASP A 38 2.76 12.46 -6.04
CA ASP A 38 3.42 11.17 -5.75
C ASP A 38 2.46 10.00 -5.45
N ALA A 39 1.15 10.19 -5.57
CA ALA A 39 0.17 9.13 -5.28
C ALA A 39 0.19 8.03 -6.35
N PHE A 40 0.32 6.77 -5.94
CA PHE A 40 0.28 5.63 -6.87
C PHE A 40 -1.11 5.52 -7.51
N PRO A 41 -1.24 5.67 -8.85
CA PRO A 41 -2.55 5.79 -9.48
C PRO A 41 -3.33 4.48 -9.43
N PRO A 42 -4.67 4.52 -9.24
CA PRO A 42 -5.52 3.34 -9.39
C PRO A 42 -5.37 2.73 -10.78
N ALA A 43 -5.74 1.45 -10.93
CA ALA A 43 -5.77 0.86 -12.27
C ALA A 43 -6.87 1.53 -13.11
N GLY A 44 -6.53 1.94 -14.33
CA GLY A 44 -7.45 2.59 -15.28
C GLY A 44 -8.39 1.60 -15.99
N SER A 45 -8.12 0.30 -15.88
CA SER A 45 -8.90 -0.77 -16.52
C SER A 45 -8.77 -2.10 -15.76
N VAL A 46 -9.75 -3.00 -15.96
CA VAL A 46 -9.71 -4.36 -15.42
C VAL A 46 -8.51 -5.17 -15.96
N VAL A 47 -8.07 -4.90 -17.20
CA VAL A 47 -6.89 -5.55 -17.80
C VAL A 47 -5.62 -5.15 -17.06
N GLU A 48 -5.48 -3.88 -16.72
CA GLU A 48 -4.37 -3.36 -15.93
C GLU A 48 -4.41 -3.91 -14.50
N ALA A 49 -5.56 -3.83 -13.81
CA ALA A 49 -5.73 -4.32 -12.45
C ALA A 49 -5.38 -5.83 -12.34
N ARG A 50 -5.89 -6.65 -13.27
CA ARG A 50 -5.54 -8.07 -13.38
C ARG A 50 -4.05 -8.30 -13.61
N SER A 51 -3.40 -7.45 -14.42
CA SER A 51 -1.96 -7.58 -14.71
C SER A 51 -1.11 -7.23 -13.49
N ARG A 52 -1.43 -6.13 -12.79
CA ARG A 52 -0.83 -5.74 -11.51
C ARG A 52 -1.02 -6.84 -10.46
N ALA A 53 -2.25 -7.35 -10.30
CA ALA A 53 -2.58 -8.41 -9.34
C ALA A 53 -1.83 -9.72 -9.61
N ARG A 54 -1.73 -10.14 -10.88
CA ARG A 54 -1.00 -11.36 -11.26
C ARG A 54 0.51 -11.25 -11.06
N LEU A 55 1.09 -10.07 -11.30
CA LEU A 55 2.50 -9.83 -11.01
C LEU A 55 2.76 -9.90 -9.50
N LEU A 56 1.98 -9.17 -8.71
CA LEU A 56 2.09 -9.16 -7.25
C LEU A 56 1.85 -10.55 -6.65
N HIS A 57 0.88 -11.31 -7.17
CA HIS A 57 0.61 -12.69 -6.78
C HIS A 57 1.85 -13.58 -6.98
N GLU A 58 2.46 -13.56 -8.17
CA GLU A 58 3.67 -14.34 -8.46
C GLU A 58 4.83 -13.92 -7.55
N THR A 59 5.03 -12.62 -7.31
CA THR A 59 6.07 -12.11 -6.43
C THR A 59 5.91 -12.60 -4.99
N ILE A 60 4.71 -12.48 -4.40
CA ILE A 60 4.45 -12.91 -3.02
C ILE A 60 4.44 -14.44 -2.90
N HIS A 61 3.87 -15.16 -3.88
CA HIS A 61 3.90 -16.63 -3.95
C HIS A 61 5.33 -17.17 -3.99
N GLY A 62 6.16 -16.64 -4.91
CA GLY A 62 7.55 -17.05 -5.07
C GLY A 62 8.39 -16.72 -3.83
N THR A 63 8.20 -15.53 -3.25
CA THR A 63 8.87 -15.12 -2.02
C THR A 63 8.51 -16.06 -0.86
N LEU A 64 7.22 -16.35 -0.65
CA LEU A 64 6.76 -17.28 0.40
C LEU A 64 7.36 -18.69 0.25
N GLN A 65 7.50 -19.19 -0.99
CA GLN A 65 8.11 -20.49 -1.26
C GLN A 65 9.62 -20.51 -0.99
N VAL A 66 10.34 -19.46 -1.38
CA VAL A 66 11.78 -19.31 -1.09
C VAL A 66 12.01 -19.19 0.42
N MET A 67 11.21 -18.37 1.13
CA MET A 67 11.31 -18.22 2.58
C MET A 67 11.06 -19.55 3.31
N HIS A 68 10.02 -20.30 2.94
CA HIS A 68 9.76 -21.63 3.50
C HIS A 68 10.84 -22.67 3.18
N ARG A 69 11.53 -22.56 2.04
CA ARG A 69 12.56 -23.54 1.64
C ARG A 69 13.90 -23.27 2.33
N ASP A 70 14.31 -22.01 2.39
CA ASP A 70 15.68 -21.62 2.73
C ASP A 70 15.86 -21.13 4.17
N PHE A 71 14.78 -20.67 4.82
CA PHE A 71 14.85 -19.98 6.13
C PHE A 71 13.95 -20.55 7.23
N PHE A 72 12.97 -21.41 6.91
CA PHE A 72 12.05 -21.96 7.92
C PHE A 72 12.68 -23.13 8.69
N ASP A 73 12.88 -22.95 10.00
CA ASP A 73 13.11 -24.06 10.93
C ASP A 73 11.81 -24.47 11.60
N LYS A 74 11.35 -25.70 11.35
CA LYS A 74 10.18 -26.32 11.99
C LYS A 74 10.26 -26.39 13.53
N ASN A 75 11.44 -26.21 14.12
CA ASN A 75 11.65 -26.21 15.56
C ASN A 75 11.55 -24.80 16.18
N ASP A 76 11.57 -23.74 15.38
CA ASP A 76 11.33 -22.36 15.84
C ASP A 76 9.96 -21.86 15.37
N ALA A 77 9.00 -21.90 16.28
CA ALA A 77 7.63 -21.47 16.02
C ALA A 77 7.47 -19.93 15.90
N HIS A 78 8.49 -19.12 16.18
CA HIS A 78 8.39 -17.66 16.11
C HIS A 78 8.60 -17.12 14.69
N ALA A 79 9.28 -17.86 13.81
CA ALA A 79 9.66 -17.44 12.46
C ALA A 79 8.78 -18.07 11.37
N ILE A 80 7.45 -17.94 11.50
CA ILE A 80 6.50 -18.47 10.49
C ILE A 80 6.54 -17.60 9.22
N PRO A 81 6.96 -18.12 8.05
CA PRO A 81 7.23 -17.28 6.88
C PRO A 81 6.02 -16.53 6.31
N SER A 82 4.80 -17.07 6.49
CA SER A 82 3.58 -16.36 6.07
C SER A 82 3.30 -15.13 6.94
N ALA A 83 3.57 -15.24 8.25
CA ALA A 83 3.39 -14.13 9.19
C ALA A 83 4.45 -13.04 8.98
N SER A 84 5.69 -13.41 8.65
CA SER A 84 6.76 -12.46 8.30
C SER A 84 6.48 -11.59 7.06
N LEU A 85 5.47 -11.94 6.25
CA LEU A 85 5.02 -11.14 5.10
C LEU A 85 3.77 -10.29 5.41
N GLU A 86 3.14 -10.45 6.58
CA GLU A 86 1.96 -9.66 6.95
C GLU A 86 2.33 -8.18 7.21
N ASP A 87 3.56 -7.88 7.65
CA ASP A 87 4.10 -6.51 7.70
C ASP A 87 4.20 -5.89 6.29
N VAL A 88 4.57 -6.69 5.28
CA VAL A 88 4.60 -6.23 3.87
C VAL A 88 3.17 -5.97 3.37
N PHE A 89 2.20 -6.77 3.79
CA PHE A 89 0.79 -6.57 3.47
C PHE A 89 0.23 -5.30 4.14
N HIS A 90 0.67 -5.01 5.38
CA HIS A 90 0.33 -3.77 6.08
C HIS A 90 0.81 -2.54 5.32
N GLU A 91 2.09 -2.48 4.93
CA GLU A 91 2.64 -1.33 4.20
C GLU A 91 2.02 -1.19 2.79
N LEU A 92 1.72 -2.30 2.09
CA LEU A 92 0.98 -2.26 0.82
C LEU A 92 -0.45 -1.72 0.98
N SER A 93 -1.14 -2.07 2.07
CA SER A 93 -2.46 -1.53 2.38
C SER A 93 -2.40 -0.05 2.76
N LYS A 94 -1.38 0.34 3.54
CA LYS A 94 -1.20 1.69 4.08
C LYS A 94 -0.82 2.70 3.00
N ASP A 95 0.18 2.39 2.18
CA ASP A 95 0.79 3.34 1.25
C ASP A 95 0.19 3.27 -0.17
N TYR A 96 -0.38 2.12 -0.54
CA TYR A 96 -0.87 1.87 -1.90
C TYR A 96 -2.35 1.45 -1.98
N GLN A 97 -3.05 1.34 -0.84
CA GLN A 97 -4.43 0.84 -0.76
C GLN A 97 -4.62 -0.57 -1.35
N VAL A 98 -3.54 -1.36 -1.43
CA VAL A 98 -3.57 -2.74 -1.92
C VAL A 98 -3.64 -3.67 -0.71
N GLU A 99 -4.81 -4.26 -0.47
CA GLU A 99 -5.01 -5.22 0.61
C GLU A 99 -4.60 -6.62 0.15
N LEU A 100 -3.79 -7.31 0.95
CA LEU A 100 -3.41 -8.71 0.72
C LEU A 100 -3.83 -9.55 1.92
N LYS A 101 -4.33 -10.75 1.65
CA LYS A 101 -4.80 -11.68 2.68
C LYS A 101 -4.53 -13.12 2.29
N TRP A 102 -3.93 -13.90 3.19
CA TRP A 102 -3.85 -15.35 3.04
C TRP A 102 -5.24 -15.99 3.13
N LEU A 103 -5.51 -16.98 2.30
CA LEU A 103 -6.82 -17.63 2.19
C LEU A 103 -6.72 -19.15 2.40
N ILE A 104 -7.46 -19.68 3.36
CA ILE A 104 -7.62 -21.12 3.56
C ILE A 104 -8.53 -21.67 2.46
N VAL A 105 -8.02 -22.64 1.68
CA VAL A 105 -8.75 -23.25 0.55
C VAL A 105 -8.91 -24.76 0.74
N ASP A 106 -7.82 -25.50 0.94
CA ASP A 106 -7.81 -26.94 1.17
C ASP A 106 -6.77 -27.35 2.23
N THR A 107 -6.77 -26.64 3.35
CA THR A 107 -5.87 -26.86 4.49
C THR A 107 -6.66 -26.82 5.80
N ASP A 108 -6.03 -27.24 6.89
CA ASP A 108 -6.55 -26.92 8.22
C ASP A 108 -6.52 -25.41 8.49
N VAL A 109 -7.32 -25.01 9.47
CA VAL A 109 -7.29 -23.64 10.02
C VAL A 109 -6.02 -23.50 10.87
N VAL A 110 -5.03 -22.82 10.31
CA VAL A 110 -3.78 -22.43 11.00
C VAL A 110 -3.92 -21.04 11.63
N ASN A 111 -4.56 -20.10 10.92
CA ASN A 111 -5.03 -18.81 11.46
C ASN A 111 -6.51 -18.63 11.09
N VAL A 112 -7.33 -18.13 12.01
CA VAL A 112 -8.76 -17.86 11.80
C VAL A 112 -9.00 -16.69 10.85
N ASP A 113 -8.10 -15.69 10.83
CA ASP A 113 -8.24 -14.50 9.99
C ASP A 113 -8.15 -14.84 8.49
N HIS A 114 -7.58 -16.00 8.16
CA HIS A 114 -7.42 -16.49 6.78
C HIS A 114 -8.66 -17.22 6.26
N GLN A 115 -9.76 -17.28 7.03
CA GLN A 115 -11.02 -17.87 6.59
C GLN A 115 -11.77 -16.97 5.58
N PRO A 116 -12.58 -17.57 4.68
CA PRO A 116 -13.41 -16.82 3.73
C PRO A 116 -14.59 -16.11 4.42
N VAL A 117 -14.57 -14.79 4.51
CA VAL A 117 -15.59 -14.00 5.24
C VAL A 117 -16.78 -13.55 4.39
N ASP A 118 -16.58 -13.30 3.09
CA ASP A 118 -17.62 -12.83 2.17
C ASP A 118 -17.91 -13.79 1.01
N ASP A 119 -18.85 -13.42 0.13
CA ASP A 119 -19.25 -14.28 -0.99
C ASP A 119 -18.20 -14.38 -2.09
N PHE A 120 -17.36 -13.36 -2.27
CA PHE A 120 -16.22 -13.42 -3.19
C PHE A 120 -15.18 -14.42 -2.68
N GLU A 121 -14.77 -14.31 -1.42
CA GLU A 121 -13.80 -15.22 -0.80
C GLU A 121 -14.33 -16.66 -0.76
N ARG A 122 -15.62 -16.87 -0.44
CA ARG A 122 -16.25 -18.20 -0.54
C ARG A 122 -16.26 -18.72 -1.98
N SER A 123 -16.40 -17.85 -2.99
CA SER A 123 -16.32 -18.23 -4.40
C SER A 123 -14.88 -18.55 -4.83
N ALA A 124 -13.91 -17.75 -4.37
CA ALA A 124 -12.48 -17.98 -4.56
C ALA A 124 -12.05 -19.33 -4.00
N VAL A 125 -12.46 -19.69 -2.78
CA VAL A 125 -12.19 -21.01 -2.19
C VAL A 125 -12.72 -22.14 -3.08
N ARG A 126 -13.96 -22.05 -3.56
CA ARG A 126 -14.54 -23.07 -4.47
C ARG A 126 -13.77 -23.15 -5.79
N GLY A 127 -13.49 -22.01 -6.42
CA GLY A 127 -12.78 -21.93 -7.70
C GLY A 127 -11.36 -22.48 -7.62
N LEU A 128 -10.56 -22.01 -6.65
CA LEU A 128 -9.20 -22.47 -6.42
C LEU A 128 -9.15 -23.95 -6.03
N LYS A 129 -10.09 -24.45 -5.20
CA LYS A 129 -10.19 -25.88 -4.88
C LYS A 129 -10.57 -26.74 -6.08
N SER A 130 -11.30 -26.20 -7.05
CA SER A 130 -11.58 -26.86 -8.34
C SER A 130 -10.42 -26.77 -9.36
N GLY A 131 -9.28 -26.19 -9.00
CA GLY A 131 -8.11 -26.05 -9.86
C GLY A 131 -8.15 -24.86 -10.82
N GLN A 132 -9.00 -23.86 -10.59
CA GLN A 132 -8.97 -22.63 -11.40
C GLN A 132 -7.67 -21.86 -11.18
N ARG A 133 -7.14 -21.27 -12.27
CA ARG A 133 -5.87 -20.54 -12.24
C ARG A 133 -5.93 -19.29 -11.34
N TYR A 134 -7.08 -18.66 -11.28
CA TYR A 134 -7.43 -17.56 -10.38
C TYR A 134 -8.95 -17.35 -10.40
N VAL A 135 -9.47 -16.62 -9.42
CA VAL A 135 -10.83 -16.08 -9.40
C VAL A 135 -10.73 -14.56 -9.28
N GLU A 136 -11.59 -13.82 -9.96
CA GLU A 136 -11.58 -12.35 -9.96
C GLU A 136 -12.98 -11.76 -9.92
N ALA A 137 -13.10 -10.54 -9.41
CA ALA A 137 -14.31 -9.75 -9.41
C ALA A 137 -13.98 -8.26 -9.59
N THR A 138 -14.92 -7.52 -10.18
CA THR A 138 -14.88 -6.06 -10.30
C THR A 138 -16.04 -5.49 -9.50
N GLU A 139 -15.73 -4.59 -8.59
CA GLU A 139 -16.67 -3.81 -7.80
C GLU A 139 -16.57 -2.33 -8.25
N THR A 140 -17.33 -1.41 -7.63
CA THR A 140 -17.44 -0.02 -8.12
C THR A 140 -16.14 0.79 -8.03
N ASP A 141 -15.35 0.57 -6.98
CA ASP A 141 -14.12 1.32 -6.65
C ASP A 141 -12.86 0.43 -6.61
N ARG A 142 -13.03 -0.88 -6.77
CA ARG A 142 -11.97 -1.87 -6.53
C ARG A 142 -12.05 -3.09 -7.45
N TYR A 143 -10.89 -3.67 -7.67
CA TYR A 143 -10.71 -4.96 -8.33
C TYR A 143 -10.22 -5.98 -7.30
N ARG A 144 -10.78 -7.19 -7.34
CA ARG A 144 -10.45 -8.28 -6.42
C ARG A 144 -9.98 -9.50 -7.18
N PHE A 145 -8.93 -10.14 -6.67
CA PHE A 145 -8.28 -11.29 -7.26
C PHE A 145 -7.94 -12.31 -6.17
N ALA A 146 -8.07 -13.59 -6.49
CA ALA A 146 -7.60 -14.69 -5.66
C ALA A 146 -6.81 -15.67 -6.52
N GLY A 147 -5.53 -15.86 -6.21
CA GLY A 147 -4.65 -16.80 -6.90
C GLY A 147 -4.21 -17.95 -5.99
N PRO A 148 -3.94 -19.15 -6.53
CA PRO A 148 -3.55 -20.31 -5.74
C PRO A 148 -2.12 -20.18 -5.21
N ILE A 149 -1.90 -20.73 -4.01
CA ILE A 149 -0.58 -21.08 -3.47
C ILE A 149 -0.53 -22.60 -3.40
N ARG A 150 0.41 -23.19 -4.13
CA ARG A 150 0.64 -24.64 -4.12
C ARG A 150 1.39 -25.02 -2.86
N LEU A 151 0.79 -25.88 -2.04
CA LEU A 151 1.42 -26.50 -0.89
C LEU A 151 1.86 -27.90 -1.29
N ALA A 152 3.14 -28.04 -1.61
CA ALA A 152 3.75 -29.32 -1.92
C ALA A 152 3.93 -30.17 -0.65
N SER A 153 4.20 -31.47 -0.81
CA SER A 153 4.27 -32.46 0.30
C SER A 153 5.05 -32.01 1.55
N GLN A 154 6.13 -31.23 1.40
CA GLN A 154 6.92 -30.72 2.52
C GLN A 154 6.19 -29.64 3.36
N CYS A 155 5.30 -28.86 2.76
CA CYS A 155 4.46 -27.87 3.45
C CYS A 155 3.36 -28.56 4.29
N LEU A 156 2.93 -29.75 3.85
CA LEU A 156 1.77 -30.43 4.44
C LEU A 156 2.03 -31.04 5.82
N SER A 157 3.24 -30.95 6.39
CA SER A 157 3.48 -31.33 7.80
C SER A 157 2.89 -30.33 8.79
N CYS A 158 2.68 -29.08 8.36
CA CYS A 158 2.16 -28.00 9.20
C CYS A 158 0.77 -27.53 8.75
N HIS A 159 0.45 -27.64 7.46
CA HIS A 159 -0.84 -27.21 6.90
C HIS A 159 -1.93 -28.30 6.84
N VAL A 160 -1.60 -29.57 7.12
CA VAL A 160 -2.56 -30.69 7.14
C VAL A 160 -2.25 -31.63 8.31
N LYS A 161 -3.06 -31.53 9.36
CA LYS A 161 -3.09 -32.42 10.52
C LYS A 161 -3.52 -33.82 10.06
N ASP A 162 -2.93 -34.85 10.69
CA ASP A 162 -3.26 -36.26 10.45
C ASP A 162 -3.27 -36.68 8.95
N ARG A 163 -2.38 -36.07 8.16
CA ARG A 163 -2.31 -36.20 6.71
C ARG A 163 -2.21 -37.66 6.24
N THR A 164 -3.22 -38.09 5.48
CA THR A 164 -3.29 -39.43 4.88
C THR A 164 -2.69 -39.55 3.47
N SER A 165 -2.30 -38.44 2.84
CA SER A 165 -1.79 -38.41 1.45
C SER A 165 -0.71 -37.34 1.25
N ASN A 166 0.32 -37.62 0.44
CA ASN A 166 1.30 -36.61 0.01
C ASN A 166 0.90 -35.86 -1.27
N GLN A 167 -0.36 -35.99 -1.71
CA GLN A 167 -0.90 -35.15 -2.79
C GLN A 167 -0.88 -33.68 -2.35
N ASP A 168 -0.59 -32.77 -3.27
CA ASP A 168 -0.53 -31.34 -2.99
C ASP A 168 -1.85 -30.80 -2.40
N ARG A 169 -1.77 -29.65 -1.74
CA ARG A 169 -2.94 -28.85 -1.34
C ARG A 169 -2.86 -27.44 -1.88
N THR A 170 -3.98 -26.75 -1.80
CA THR A 170 -4.12 -25.36 -2.23
C THR A 170 -4.39 -24.51 -0.99
N ALA A 171 -3.60 -23.45 -0.83
CA ALA A 171 -4.02 -22.23 -0.14
C ALA A 171 -4.26 -21.13 -1.20
N GLY A 172 -4.69 -19.94 -0.80
CA GLY A 172 -4.84 -18.80 -1.69
C GLY A 172 -4.12 -17.56 -1.17
N LEU A 173 -3.89 -16.63 -2.09
CA LEU A 173 -3.60 -15.23 -1.78
C LEU A 173 -4.70 -14.39 -2.43
N LEU A 174 -5.44 -13.67 -1.59
CA LEU A 174 -6.39 -12.65 -1.95
C LEU A 174 -5.64 -11.33 -2.15
N ILE A 175 -6.01 -10.57 -3.18
CA ILE A 175 -5.51 -9.22 -3.48
C ILE A 175 -6.72 -8.35 -3.83
N THR A 176 -6.92 -7.26 -3.10
CA THR A 176 -7.86 -6.19 -3.43
C THR A 176 -7.06 -4.93 -3.76
N MET A 177 -7.44 -4.19 -4.81
CA MET A 177 -6.77 -2.95 -5.19
C MET A 177 -7.73 -1.91 -5.79
N PRO A 178 -7.40 -0.61 -5.73
CA PRO A 178 -8.22 0.45 -6.31
C PRO A 178 -8.37 0.30 -7.83
N LEU A 179 -9.58 0.52 -8.32
CA LEU A 179 -9.94 0.52 -9.73
C LEU A 179 -10.76 1.76 -10.03
N VAL A 180 -10.32 2.56 -11.00
CA VAL A 180 -11.10 3.66 -11.57
C VAL A 180 -11.15 3.42 -13.06
N LEU A 181 -12.30 2.94 -13.56
CA LEU A 181 -12.48 2.72 -14.99
C LEU A 181 -12.37 4.07 -15.71
N ALA A 182 -11.41 4.17 -16.63
CA ALA A 182 -11.31 5.33 -17.51
C ALA A 182 -12.62 5.49 -18.32
N PRO A 183 -13.13 6.72 -18.50
CA PRO A 183 -14.23 6.95 -19.44
C PRO A 183 -13.79 6.59 -20.86
N GLU A 184 -14.72 6.00 -21.63
CA GLU A 184 -14.54 5.64 -23.05
C GLU A 184 -14.40 6.88 -23.96
#